data_AF-A0A1Q4F442-F1
#
_entry.id   AF-A0A1Q4F442-F1
#
_cell.length_a   1.000
_cell.length_b   1.000
_cell.length_c   1.000
_cell.angle_alpha   90.00
_cell.angle_beta   90.00
_cell.angle_gamma   90.00
#
_symmetry.space_group_name_H-M   'P 1'
#
loop_
_entity.id
_entity.type
_entity.pdbx_description
1 polymer ?
#
loop_
_entity_poly.entity_id
_entity_poly.type
_entity_poly.pdbx_seq_one_letter_code
_entity_poly.pdbx_strand_id
1 'polypeptide(L)'
;MNQFNLDQLLIFISSILGASAVVVWIGKLIITKSFDLGIEKYKSTLTKEIESYKNELSKIALEHQVKFTRLHEDRAEKIKKLHSKVYELEKALRHATTFFQGPDYTEDHARDNACNKVLNELRDQLEEDQIYFSKSTINKFETLFKESSDIILEMGKARIYGSYHNQQIKEERQLPLSYTKYMENWTNASERTINNFKELKLELADEFRSLLGL
;
A
#
# COMPACT_ATOMS: atom_id res chain seq x y z
N MET A 1 70.22 -23.95 -82.56
CA MET A 1 70.38 -23.43 -81.18
C MET A 1 69.08 -22.71 -80.79
N ASN A 2 68.57 -22.92 -79.57
CA ASN A 2 67.48 -22.19 -78.88
C ASN A 2 66.01 -22.70 -78.88
N GLN A 3 65.70 -23.97 -79.11
CA GLN A 3 64.37 -24.51 -78.72
C GLN A 3 64.36 -25.29 -77.40
N PHE A 4 65.49 -25.90 -76.99
CA PHE A 4 65.56 -26.77 -75.80
C PHE A 4 65.54 -26.04 -74.44
N ASN A 5 65.69 -24.71 -74.40
CA ASN A 5 65.66 -23.91 -73.16
C ASN A 5 64.29 -23.32 -72.83
N LEU A 6 63.36 -23.24 -73.79
CA LEU A 6 62.07 -22.58 -73.56
C LEU A 6 61.07 -23.51 -72.86
N ASP A 7 61.02 -24.79 -73.26
CA ASP A 7 60.07 -25.77 -72.71
C ASP A 7 60.38 -26.14 -71.25
N GLN A 8 61.66 -26.32 -70.89
CA GLN A 8 62.04 -26.57 -69.50
C GLN A 8 61.76 -25.38 -68.58
N LEU A 9 61.95 -24.16 -69.11
CA LEU A 9 61.68 -22.93 -68.38
C LEU A 9 60.17 -22.71 -68.22
N LEU A 10 59.36 -23.06 -69.23
CA LEU A 10 57.89 -23.11 -69.16
C LEU A 10 57.39 -24.13 -68.12
N ILE A 11 57.95 -25.34 -68.10
CA ILE A 11 57.60 -26.37 -67.12
C ILE A 11 57.96 -25.90 -65.70
N PHE A 12 59.15 -25.32 -65.51
CA PHE A 12 59.59 -24.80 -64.21
C PHE A 12 58.69 -23.64 -63.72
N ILE A 13 58.38 -22.67 -64.59
CA ILE A 13 57.44 -21.58 -64.27
C ILE A 13 56.04 -22.14 -63.96
N SER A 14 55.55 -23.11 -64.73
CA SER A 14 54.23 -23.73 -64.48
C SER A 14 54.18 -24.48 -63.15
N SER A 15 55.27 -25.14 -62.74
CA SER A 15 55.36 -25.81 -61.44
C SER A 15 55.39 -24.82 -60.27
N ILE A 16 56.06 -23.67 -60.40
CA ILE A 16 56.09 -22.62 -59.38
C ILE A 16 54.73 -21.92 -59.27
N LEU A 17 54.06 -21.67 -60.40
CA LEU A 17 52.70 -21.12 -60.42
C LEU A 17 51.70 -22.09 -59.79
N GLY A 18 51.81 -23.38 -60.08
CA GLY A 18 51.00 -24.42 -59.45
C GLY A 18 51.23 -24.50 -57.93
N ALA A 19 52.49 -24.53 -57.49
CA ALA A 19 52.84 -24.59 -56.08
C ALA A 19 52.40 -23.33 -55.30
N SER A 20 52.59 -22.14 -55.87
CA SER A 20 52.16 -20.88 -55.26
C SER A 20 50.63 -20.77 -55.16
N ALA A 21 49.89 -21.23 -56.16
CA ALA A 21 48.42 -21.28 -56.12
C ALA A 21 47.92 -22.19 -54.97
N VAL A 22 48.56 -23.35 -54.77
CA VAL A 22 48.24 -24.27 -53.67
C VAL A 22 48.52 -23.64 -52.31
N VAL A 23 49.68 -22.98 -52.15
CA VAL A 23 50.03 -22.29 -50.89
C VAL A 23 49.05 -21.15 -50.57
N VAL A 24 48.70 -20.33 -51.57
CA VAL A 24 47.70 -19.27 -51.41
C VAL A 24 46.33 -19.83 -51.06
N TRP A 25 45.92 -20.94 -51.68
CA TRP A 25 44.65 -21.60 -51.40
C TRP A 25 44.59 -22.16 -49.97
N ILE A 26 45.63 -22.87 -49.53
CA ILE A 26 45.72 -23.40 -48.16
C ILE A 26 45.76 -22.26 -47.14
N GLY A 27 46.57 -21.22 -47.39
CA GLY A 27 46.65 -20.04 -46.53
C GLY A 27 45.29 -19.35 -46.40
N LYS A 28 44.60 -19.13 -47.51
CA LYS A 28 43.24 -18.58 -47.53
C LYS A 28 42.28 -19.44 -46.71
N LEU A 29 42.33 -20.76 -46.88
CA LEU A 29 41.44 -21.72 -46.21
C LEU A 29 41.63 -21.73 -44.69
N ILE A 30 42.88 -21.72 -44.22
CA ILE A 30 43.22 -21.67 -42.78
C ILE A 30 42.77 -20.34 -42.18
N ILE A 31 43.03 -19.23 -42.86
CA ILE A 31 42.63 -17.90 -42.41
C ILE A 31 41.10 -17.81 -42.31
N THR A 32 40.37 -18.15 -43.38
CA THR A 32 38.90 -18.10 -43.36
C THR A 32 38.32 -18.98 -42.28
N LYS A 33 38.77 -20.23 -42.14
CA LYS A 33 38.30 -21.15 -41.09
C LYS A 33 38.56 -20.61 -39.68
N SER A 34 39.74 -20.02 -39.44
CA SER A 34 40.10 -19.48 -38.12
C SER A 34 39.29 -18.23 -37.77
N PHE A 35 39.05 -17.35 -38.74
CA PHE A 35 38.18 -16.19 -38.57
C PHE A 35 36.73 -16.60 -38.35
N ASP A 36 36.20 -17.55 -39.13
CA ASP A 36 34.83 -18.05 -38.98
C ASP A 36 34.61 -18.65 -37.58
N LEU A 37 35.53 -19.50 -37.11
CA LEU A 37 35.49 -20.07 -35.75
C LEU A 37 35.61 -18.99 -34.66
N GLY A 38 36.47 -17.99 -34.86
CA GLY A 38 36.61 -16.87 -33.94
C GLY A 38 35.32 -16.04 -33.84
N ILE A 39 34.69 -15.75 -34.98
CA ILE A 39 33.42 -15.01 -35.07
C ILE A 39 32.28 -15.82 -34.46
N GLU A 40 32.18 -17.12 -34.76
CA GLU A 40 31.16 -17.99 -34.17
C GLU A 40 31.31 -18.10 -32.66
N LYS A 41 32.53 -18.28 -32.16
CA LYS A 41 32.81 -18.33 -30.71
C LYS A 41 32.45 -17.01 -30.05
N TYR A 42 32.83 -15.88 -30.64
CA TYR A 42 32.48 -14.56 -30.13
C TYR A 42 30.97 -14.33 -30.10
N LYS A 43 30.27 -14.65 -31.20
CA LYS A 43 28.80 -14.58 -31.27
C LYS A 43 28.14 -15.49 -30.23
N SER A 44 28.65 -16.71 -30.05
CA SER A 44 28.13 -17.66 -29.05
C SER A 44 28.30 -17.13 -27.63
N THR A 45 29.50 -16.61 -27.29
CA THR A 45 29.75 -15.98 -25.99
C THR A 45 28.83 -14.79 -25.75
N LEU A 46 28.72 -13.89 -26.74
CA LEU A 46 27.85 -12.71 -26.63
C LEU A 46 26.38 -13.09 -26.48
N THR A 47 25.92 -14.13 -27.19
CA THR A 47 24.54 -14.63 -27.06
C THR A 47 24.29 -15.20 -25.67
N LYS A 48 25.24 -15.97 -25.13
CA LYS A 48 25.17 -16.50 -23.76
C LYS A 48 25.15 -15.38 -22.72
N GLU A 49 25.99 -14.35 -22.89
CA GLU A 49 26.01 -13.20 -21.99
C GLU A 49 24.69 -12.42 -22.06
N ILE A 50 24.16 -12.16 -23.25
CA ILE A 50 22.85 -11.50 -23.44
C ILE A 50 21.73 -12.31 -22.77
N GLU A 51 21.72 -13.63 -22.95
CA GLU A 51 20.74 -14.52 -22.34
C GLU A 51 20.87 -14.52 -20.81
N SER A 52 22.10 -14.56 -20.30
CA SER A 52 22.38 -14.44 -18.87
C SER A 52 21.86 -13.13 -18.28
N TYR A 53 22.17 -11.99 -18.92
CA TYR A 53 21.69 -10.68 -18.47
C TYR A 53 20.16 -10.55 -18.56
N LYS A 54 19.54 -11.10 -19.61
CA LYS A 54 18.07 -11.15 -19.70
C LYS A 54 17.44 -11.96 -18.58
N ASN A 55 18.03 -13.10 -18.24
CA ASN A 55 17.55 -13.94 -17.15
C ASN A 55 17.71 -13.23 -15.80
N GLU A 56 18.83 -12.55 -15.58
CA GLU A 56 19.07 -11.78 -14.36
C GLU A 56 18.10 -10.60 -14.23
N LEU A 57 17.90 -9.83 -15.30
CA LEU A 57 16.90 -8.75 -15.32
C LEU A 57 15.49 -9.27 -15.08
N SER A 58 15.12 -10.40 -15.68
CA SER A 58 13.80 -11.02 -15.49
C SER A 58 13.61 -11.48 -14.05
N LYS A 59 14.66 -12.04 -13.42
CA LYS A 59 14.64 -12.43 -12.02
C LYS A 59 14.47 -11.22 -11.10
N ILE A 60 15.24 -10.17 -11.32
CA ILE A 60 15.15 -8.92 -10.54
C ILE A 60 13.76 -8.30 -10.69
N ALA A 61 13.23 -8.21 -11.92
CA ALA A 61 11.89 -7.70 -12.18
C ALA A 61 10.82 -8.51 -11.44
N LEU A 62 10.91 -9.85 -11.48
CA LEU A 62 10.01 -10.73 -10.76
C LEU A 62 10.10 -10.54 -9.24
N GLU A 63 11.31 -10.43 -8.68
CA GLU A 63 11.50 -10.17 -7.25
C GLU A 63 10.87 -8.84 -6.82
N HIS A 64 11.06 -7.77 -7.60
CA HIS A 64 10.44 -6.48 -7.34
C HIS A 64 8.92 -6.55 -7.43
N GLN A 65 8.38 -7.25 -8.45
CA GLN A 65 6.95 -7.45 -8.59
C GLN A 65 6.36 -8.19 -7.39
N VAL A 66 6.98 -9.29 -6.96
CA VAL A 66 6.53 -10.06 -5.79
C VAL A 66 6.57 -9.22 -4.51
N LYS A 67 7.67 -8.48 -4.27
CA LYS A 67 7.78 -7.59 -3.10
C LYS A 67 6.72 -6.50 -3.11
N PHE A 68 6.48 -5.89 -4.27
CA PHE A 68 5.49 -4.85 -4.45
C PHE A 68 4.07 -5.39 -4.23
N THR A 69 3.71 -6.51 -4.86
CA THR A 69 2.41 -7.17 -4.66
C THR A 69 2.17 -7.48 -3.18
N ARG A 70 3.16 -8.08 -2.50
CA ARG A 70 3.05 -8.40 -1.08
C ARG A 70 2.85 -7.15 -0.21
N LEU A 71 3.60 -6.07 -0.49
CA LEU A 71 3.43 -4.81 0.25
C LEU A 71 2.02 -4.22 0.05
N HIS A 72 1.48 -4.30 -1.17
CA HIS A 72 0.13 -3.86 -1.46
C HIS A 72 -0.94 -4.72 -0.78
N GLU A 73 -0.76 -6.04 -0.74
CA GLU A 73 -1.62 -6.97 -0.03
C GLU A 73 -1.61 -6.68 1.48
N ASP A 74 -0.43 -6.56 2.09
CA ASP A 74 -0.27 -6.23 3.51
C ASP A 74 -0.98 -4.90 3.83
N ARG A 75 -0.78 -3.87 3.00
CA ARG A 75 -1.43 -2.57 3.15
C ARG A 75 -2.95 -2.66 3.04
N ALA A 76 -3.46 -3.45 2.09
CA ALA A 76 -4.89 -3.64 1.90
C ALA A 76 -5.54 -4.34 3.11
N GLU A 77 -4.83 -5.29 3.72
CA GLU A 77 -5.26 -5.93 4.96
C GLU A 77 -5.36 -4.92 6.11
N LYS A 78 -4.34 -4.05 6.28
CA LYS A 78 -4.36 -3.02 7.32
C LYS A 78 -5.50 -2.03 7.13
N ILE A 79 -5.72 -1.57 5.89
CA ILE A 79 -6.85 -0.72 5.52
C ILE A 79 -8.17 -1.37 5.91
N LYS A 80 -8.37 -2.64 5.55
CA LYS A 80 -9.60 -3.38 5.87
C LYS A 80 -9.83 -3.47 7.39
N LYS A 81 -8.78 -3.77 8.15
CA LYS A 81 -8.84 -3.89 9.62
C LYS A 81 -9.22 -2.55 10.27
N LEU A 82 -8.55 -1.47 9.89
CA LEU A 82 -8.84 -0.13 10.41
C LEU A 82 -10.25 0.34 10.01
N HIS A 83 -10.64 0.15 8.75
CA HIS A 83 -11.99 0.49 8.30
C HIS A 83 -13.08 -0.24 9.09
N SER A 84 -12.88 -1.53 9.41
CA SER A 84 -13.80 -2.30 10.26
C SER A 84 -13.94 -1.68 11.66
N LYS A 85 -12.83 -1.30 12.28
CA LYS A 85 -12.83 -0.66 13.60
C LYS A 85 -13.46 0.74 13.61
N VAL A 86 -13.28 1.52 12.54
CA VAL A 86 -14.00 2.80 12.36
C VAL A 86 -15.51 2.58 12.29
N TYR A 87 -15.96 1.53 11.61
CA TYR A 87 -17.38 1.17 11.57
C TYR A 87 -17.91 0.73 12.94
N GLU A 88 -17.13 -0.05 13.70
CA GLU A 88 -17.48 -0.42 15.08
C GLU A 88 -17.60 0.80 15.98
N LEU A 89 -16.70 1.77 15.84
CA LEU A 89 -16.75 3.04 16.56
C LEU A 89 -18.03 3.82 16.22
N GLU A 90 -18.41 3.91 14.94
CA GLU A 90 -19.68 4.52 14.53
C GLU A 90 -20.86 3.87 15.23
N LYS A 91 -20.89 2.54 15.24
CA LYS A 91 -21.98 1.77 15.84
C LYS A 91 -22.06 2.02 17.34
N ALA A 92 -20.92 2.06 18.03
CA ALA A 92 -20.86 2.39 19.45
C ALA A 92 -21.35 3.81 19.72
N LEU A 93 -20.86 4.81 18.97
CA LEU A 93 -21.29 6.22 19.10
C LEU A 93 -22.79 6.38 18.85
N ARG A 94 -23.33 5.76 17.80
CA ARG A 94 -24.78 5.77 17.52
C ARG A 94 -25.58 5.15 18.65
N HIS A 95 -25.10 4.04 19.21
CA HIS A 95 -25.77 3.39 20.33
C HIS A 95 -25.75 4.27 21.60
N ALA A 96 -24.64 4.97 21.84
CA ALA A 96 -24.51 5.89 22.96
C ALA A 96 -25.37 7.16 22.80
N THR A 97 -25.60 7.63 21.57
CA THR A 97 -26.34 8.89 21.29
C THR A 97 -27.79 8.70 20.87
N THR A 98 -28.28 7.47 20.70
CA THR A 98 -29.68 7.20 20.33
C THR A 98 -30.65 7.75 21.38
N PHE A 99 -31.67 8.53 21.01
CA PHE A 99 -32.63 9.16 21.96
C PHE A 99 -33.50 8.19 22.78
N PHE A 100 -33.81 7.01 22.26
CA PHE A 100 -34.72 6.06 22.91
C PHE A 100 -33.98 5.13 23.88
N GLN A 101 -33.50 5.65 25.02
CA GLN A 101 -32.76 4.87 26.03
C GLN A 101 -33.57 4.53 27.30
N GLY A 102 -34.76 5.08 27.47
CA GLY A 102 -35.58 4.90 28.67
C GLY A 102 -35.08 5.75 29.86
N PRO A 103 -35.75 5.66 31.01
CA PRO A 103 -35.46 6.52 32.18
C PRO A 103 -34.09 6.23 32.83
N ASP A 104 -33.56 5.02 32.66
CA ASP A 104 -32.31 4.58 33.31
C ASP A 104 -31.04 5.07 32.58
N TYR A 105 -31.18 5.78 31.46
CA TYR A 105 -30.05 6.20 30.63
C TYR A 105 -29.02 7.08 31.37
N THR A 106 -29.45 7.80 32.40
CA THR A 106 -28.59 8.70 33.17
C THR A 106 -27.57 7.93 34.02
N GLU A 107 -27.88 6.67 34.35
CA GLU A 107 -27.04 5.77 35.14
C GLU A 107 -26.30 4.73 34.27
N ASP A 108 -26.60 4.67 32.96
CA ASP A 108 -25.99 3.75 32.01
C ASP A 108 -24.61 4.24 31.55
N HIS A 109 -23.60 3.99 32.39
CA HIS A 109 -22.19 4.21 32.05
C HIS A 109 -21.60 3.12 31.14
N ALA A 110 -22.32 2.02 30.89
CA ALA A 110 -21.80 0.92 30.10
C ALA A 110 -21.61 1.34 28.63
N ARG A 111 -22.49 2.18 28.10
CA ARG A 111 -22.37 2.72 26.74
C ARG A 111 -21.14 3.61 26.55
N ASP A 112 -20.85 4.47 27.52
CA ASP A 112 -19.66 5.33 27.48
C ASP A 112 -18.38 4.49 27.55
N ASN A 113 -18.36 3.49 28.43
CA ASN A 113 -17.23 2.56 28.52
C ASN A 113 -17.05 1.77 27.23
N ALA A 114 -18.14 1.34 26.58
CA ALA A 114 -18.08 0.65 25.29
C ALA A 114 -17.50 1.56 24.19
N CYS A 115 -17.93 2.82 24.11
CA CYS A 115 -17.37 3.79 23.16
C CYS A 115 -15.88 4.04 23.40
N ASN A 116 -15.48 4.28 24.66
CA ASN A 116 -14.07 4.51 25.01
C ASN A 116 -13.20 3.29 24.69
N LYS A 117 -13.69 2.08 24.96
CA LYS A 117 -13.00 0.84 24.62
C LYS A 117 -12.74 0.75 23.11
N VAL A 118 -13.77 0.89 22.28
CA VAL A 118 -13.63 0.80 20.82
C VAL A 118 -12.74 1.92 20.26
N LEU A 119 -12.84 3.14 20.81
CA LEU A 119 -11.99 4.25 20.41
C LEU A 119 -10.50 3.98 20.71
N ASN A 120 -10.20 3.46 21.90
CA ASN A 120 -8.82 3.11 22.27
C ASN A 120 -8.29 1.95 21.43
N GLU A 121 -9.09 0.90 21.23
CA GLU A 121 -8.72 -0.23 20.37
C GLU A 121 -8.49 0.16 18.89
N LEU A 122 -9.10 1.26 18.41
CA LEU A 122 -8.83 1.81 17.09
C LEU A 122 -7.54 2.65 17.08
N ARG A 123 -7.28 3.44 18.13
CA ARG A 123 -6.03 4.19 18.28
C ARG A 123 -4.82 3.25 18.34
N ASP A 124 -4.89 2.23 19.17
CA ASP A 124 -3.83 1.23 19.31
C ASP A 124 -3.54 0.56 17.97
N GLN A 125 -4.59 0.19 17.22
CA GLN A 125 -4.40 -0.40 15.89
C GLN A 125 -3.74 0.57 14.91
N LEU A 126 -4.12 1.85 14.93
CA LEU A 126 -3.52 2.85 14.06
C LEU A 126 -2.04 3.03 14.39
N GLU A 127 -1.69 3.04 15.68
CA GLU A 127 -0.30 3.18 16.11
C GLU A 127 0.58 2.03 15.61
N GLU A 128 0.06 0.79 15.64
CA GLU A 128 0.73 -0.38 15.07
C GLU A 128 0.90 -0.27 13.54
N ASP A 129 -0.13 0.17 12.83
CA ASP A 129 -0.18 0.14 11.37
C ASP A 129 0.25 1.46 10.72
N GLN A 130 0.62 2.49 11.49
CA GLN A 130 0.86 3.86 10.98
C GLN A 130 1.92 3.94 9.86
N ILE A 131 2.89 3.03 9.85
CA ILE A 131 3.97 2.98 8.85
C ILE A 131 3.44 2.75 7.42
N TYR A 132 2.25 2.18 7.29
CA TYR A 132 1.60 1.91 5.99
C TYR A 132 0.82 3.12 5.44
N PHE A 133 0.75 4.21 6.20
CA PHE A 133 -0.11 5.35 5.89
C PHE A 133 0.65 6.65 5.73
N SER A 134 0.08 7.56 4.94
CA SER A 134 0.63 8.89 4.77
C SER A 134 0.31 9.75 5.99
N LYS A 135 1.09 10.81 6.24
CA LYS A 135 0.78 11.78 7.30
C LYS A 135 -0.62 12.40 7.13
N SER A 136 -1.07 12.59 5.89
CA SER A 136 -2.42 13.08 5.59
C SER A 136 -3.49 12.14 6.16
N THR A 137 -3.34 10.83 5.91
CA THR A 137 -4.25 9.80 6.42
C THR A 137 -4.27 9.78 7.95
N ILE A 138 -3.09 9.87 8.58
CA ILE A 138 -2.97 9.91 10.05
C ILE A 138 -3.71 11.13 10.62
N ASN A 139 -3.55 12.32 10.02
CA ASN A 139 -4.24 13.53 10.48
C ASN A 139 -5.77 13.41 10.39
N LYS A 140 -6.30 12.68 9.39
CA LYS A 140 -7.75 12.41 9.32
C LYS A 140 -8.22 11.52 10.46
N PHE A 141 -7.44 10.50 10.83
CA PHE A 141 -7.71 9.70 12.01
C PHE A 141 -7.67 10.52 13.28
N GLU A 142 -6.67 11.40 13.45
CA GLU A 142 -6.59 12.30 14.61
C GLU A 142 -7.83 13.19 14.72
N THR A 143 -8.30 13.72 13.59
CA THR A 143 -9.55 14.50 13.52
C THR A 143 -10.76 13.66 13.93
N LEU A 144 -10.87 12.44 13.40
CA LEU A 144 -11.92 11.48 13.76
C LEU A 144 -11.89 11.12 15.25
N PHE A 145 -10.70 10.92 15.82
CA PHE A 145 -10.52 10.60 17.24
C PHE A 145 -10.94 11.76 18.13
N LYS A 146 -10.59 12.99 17.76
CA LYS A 146 -10.99 14.18 18.49
C LYS A 146 -12.52 14.32 18.48
N GLU A 147 -13.14 14.22 17.30
CA GLU A 147 -14.60 14.31 17.17
C GLU A 147 -15.30 13.23 18.01
N SER A 148 -14.78 11.99 17.98
CA SER A 148 -15.31 10.88 18.77
C SER A 148 -15.20 11.13 20.27
N SER A 149 -14.04 11.59 20.74
CA SER A 149 -13.82 11.92 22.16
C SER A 149 -14.75 13.05 22.62
N ASP A 150 -14.95 14.07 21.79
CA ASP A 150 -15.84 15.19 22.11
C ASP A 150 -17.31 14.73 22.22
N ILE A 151 -17.78 13.87 21.30
CA ILE A 151 -19.13 13.28 21.35
C ILE A 151 -19.33 12.45 22.62
N ILE A 152 -18.35 11.60 22.96
CA ILE A 152 -18.40 10.78 24.18
C ILE A 152 -18.47 11.67 25.43
N LEU A 153 -17.67 12.74 25.47
CA LEU A 153 -17.68 13.69 26.57
C LEU A 153 -19.02 14.44 26.70
N GLU A 154 -19.61 14.87 25.57
CA GLU A 154 -20.92 15.52 25.56
C GLU A 154 -22.03 14.59 26.08
N MET A 155 -22.00 13.31 25.69
CA MET A 155 -22.92 12.32 26.21
C MET A 155 -22.72 12.06 27.71
N GLY A 156 -21.46 11.99 28.17
CA GLY A 156 -21.16 11.89 29.59
C GLY A 156 -21.74 13.08 30.39
N LYS A 157 -21.60 14.31 29.88
CA LYS A 157 -22.22 15.51 30.48
C LYS A 157 -23.75 15.41 30.47
N ALA A 158 -24.36 14.95 29.37
CA ALA A 158 -25.80 14.79 29.27
C ALA A 158 -26.35 13.79 30.32
N ARG A 159 -25.64 12.69 30.57
CA ARG A 159 -26.03 11.71 31.60
C ARG A 159 -25.90 12.29 33.01
N ILE A 160 -24.76 12.89 33.32
CA ILE A 160 -24.52 13.50 34.64
C ILE A 160 -25.58 14.56 34.93
N TYR A 161 -25.82 15.47 33.99
CA TYR A 161 -26.80 16.54 34.18
C TYR A 161 -28.24 16.01 34.24
N GLY A 162 -28.57 14.99 33.45
CA GLY A 162 -29.86 14.30 33.52
C GLY A 162 -30.09 13.62 34.88
N SER A 163 -29.08 12.95 35.43
CA SER A 163 -29.14 12.31 36.76
C SER A 163 -29.42 13.34 37.85
N TYR A 164 -28.65 14.45 37.86
CA TYR A 164 -28.89 15.56 38.78
C TYR A 164 -30.27 16.18 38.60
N HIS A 165 -30.73 16.38 37.36
CA HIS A 165 -32.06 16.92 37.09
C HIS A 165 -33.15 16.03 37.69
N ASN A 166 -33.08 14.72 37.48
CA ASN A 166 -34.01 13.74 38.03
C ASN A 166 -33.99 13.75 39.57
N GLN A 167 -32.81 13.85 40.18
CA GLN A 167 -32.66 13.94 41.63
C GLN A 167 -33.29 15.21 42.21
N GLN A 168 -33.03 16.38 41.63
CA GLN A 168 -33.56 17.64 42.14
C GLN A 168 -35.09 17.73 42.03
N ILE A 169 -35.66 17.17 40.95
CA ILE A 169 -37.12 17.04 40.80
C ILE A 169 -37.69 16.17 41.93
N LYS A 170 -37.06 15.02 42.21
CA LYS A 170 -37.48 14.11 43.29
C LYS A 170 -37.40 14.76 44.67
N GLU A 171 -36.45 15.67 44.87
CA GLU A 171 -36.24 16.39 46.14
C GLU A 171 -36.99 17.73 46.22
N GLU A 172 -37.84 18.06 45.24
CA GLU A 172 -38.61 19.32 45.16
C GLU A 172 -37.75 20.59 45.28
N ARG A 173 -36.50 20.53 44.80
CA ARG A 173 -35.54 21.63 44.86
C ARG A 173 -35.51 22.46 43.58
N GLN A 174 -35.09 23.72 43.70
CA GLN A 174 -34.93 24.60 42.56
C GLN A 174 -33.75 24.15 41.67
N LEU A 175 -34.03 23.96 40.38
CA LEU A 175 -33.04 23.49 39.39
C LEU A 175 -32.13 24.64 38.91
N PRO A 176 -30.80 24.52 39.03
CA PRO A 176 -29.89 25.46 38.39
C PRO A 176 -29.94 25.35 36.85
N LEU A 177 -29.87 26.48 36.15
CA LEU A 177 -30.00 26.58 34.69
C LEU A 177 -28.97 25.73 33.91
N SER A 178 -27.81 25.46 34.49
CA SER A 178 -26.79 24.61 33.86
C SER A 178 -27.25 23.16 33.65
N TYR A 179 -28.13 22.66 34.52
CA TYR A 179 -28.60 21.27 34.50
C TYR A 179 -29.83 21.06 33.60
N THR A 180 -30.40 22.12 33.03
CA THR A 180 -31.51 21.99 32.07
C THR A 180 -31.03 21.75 30.63
N LYS A 181 -29.72 21.93 30.37
CA LYS A 181 -29.10 21.77 29.05
C LYS A 181 -28.77 20.33 28.66
N TYR A 182 -29.12 19.33 29.47
CA TYR A 182 -28.75 17.94 29.20
C TYR A 182 -29.34 17.41 27.87
N MET A 183 -30.57 17.82 27.54
CA MET A 183 -31.20 17.48 26.25
C MET A 183 -30.52 18.17 25.06
N GLU A 184 -30.01 19.39 25.24
CA GLU A 184 -29.23 20.10 24.21
C GLU A 184 -27.91 19.36 23.94
N ASN A 185 -27.17 19.01 25.00
CA ASN A 185 -25.93 18.23 24.89
C ASN A 185 -26.14 16.90 24.17
N TRP A 186 -27.23 16.18 24.50
CA TRP A 186 -27.57 14.92 23.85
C TRP A 186 -27.91 15.14 22.37
N THR A 187 -28.77 16.11 22.07
CA THR A 187 -29.17 16.42 20.69
C THR A 187 -27.96 16.76 19.83
N ASN A 188 -27.07 17.62 20.33
CA ASN A 188 -25.83 17.96 19.66
C ASN A 188 -24.94 16.73 19.41
N ALA A 189 -24.74 15.88 20.42
CA ALA A 189 -23.93 14.67 20.29
C ALA A 189 -24.52 13.67 19.26
N SER A 190 -25.85 13.53 19.23
CA SER A 190 -26.56 12.72 18.25
C SER A 190 -26.40 13.28 16.83
N GLU A 191 -26.59 14.59 16.64
CA GLU A 191 -26.42 15.24 15.34
C GLU A 191 -24.98 15.12 14.82
N ARG A 192 -23.99 15.38 15.67
CA ARG A 192 -22.56 15.21 15.34
C ARG A 192 -22.22 13.78 14.95
N THR A 193 -22.82 12.79 15.62
CA THR A 193 -22.65 11.37 15.24
C THR A 193 -23.24 11.06 13.87
N ILE A 194 -24.43 11.58 13.57
CA ILE A 194 -25.15 11.29 12.32
C ILE A 194 -24.53 12.01 11.13
N ASN A 195 -24.02 13.23 11.34
CA ASN A 195 -23.51 14.11 10.30
C ASN A 195 -21.98 14.12 10.29
N ASN A 196 -21.34 14.79 11.25
CA ASN A 196 -19.90 15.05 11.26
C ASN A 196 -19.07 13.76 11.27
N PHE A 197 -19.34 12.83 12.19
CA PHE A 197 -18.59 11.57 12.26
C PHE A 197 -18.80 10.74 10.99
N LYS A 198 -20.02 10.74 10.43
CA LYS A 198 -20.33 10.03 9.19
C LYS A 198 -19.53 10.60 8.01
N GLU A 199 -19.40 11.92 7.92
CA GLU A 199 -18.60 12.59 6.89
C GLU A 199 -17.12 12.23 7.01
N LEU A 200 -16.53 12.35 8.20
CA LEU A 200 -15.13 11.97 8.46
C LEU A 200 -14.86 10.49 8.09
N LYS A 201 -15.80 9.59 8.40
CA LYS A 201 -15.72 8.19 8.00
C LYS A 201 -15.72 8.03 6.47
N LEU A 202 -16.57 8.76 5.77
CA LEU A 202 -16.66 8.68 4.30
C LEU A 202 -15.38 9.22 3.65
N GLU A 203 -14.86 10.36 4.12
CA GLU A 203 -13.59 10.91 3.64
C GLU A 203 -12.40 9.97 3.85
N LEU A 204 -12.40 9.24 4.97
CA LEU A 204 -11.39 8.23 5.25
C LEU A 204 -11.55 6.99 4.35
N ALA A 205 -12.80 6.58 4.10
CA ALA A 205 -13.09 5.48 3.17
C ALA A 205 -12.69 5.82 1.73
N ASP A 206 -12.88 7.06 1.29
CA ASP A 206 -12.42 7.51 -0.03
C ASP A 206 -10.89 7.53 -0.14
N GLU A 207 -10.20 7.94 0.92
CA GLU A 207 -8.74 7.84 0.95
C GLU A 207 -8.28 6.38 0.88
N PHE A 208 -8.95 5.47 1.58
CA PHE A 208 -8.66 4.04 1.49
C PHE A 208 -8.89 3.48 0.09
N ARG A 209 -9.96 3.88 -0.60
CA ARG A 209 -10.19 3.51 -2.01
C ARG A 209 -9.05 3.99 -2.90
N SER A 210 -8.63 5.25 -2.74
CA SER A 210 -7.50 5.81 -3.47
C SER A 210 -6.19 5.04 -3.22
N LEU A 211 -5.91 4.66 -1.97
CA LEU A 211 -4.73 3.86 -1.61
C LEU A 211 -4.76 2.45 -2.20
N LEU A 212 -5.94 1.91 -2.49
CA LEU A 212 -6.16 0.62 -3.16
C LEU A 212 -6.20 0.74 -4.69
N GLY A 213 -6.19 1.96 -5.24
CA GLY A 213 -6.27 2.21 -6.68
C GLY A 213 -7.68 2.10 -7.26
N LEU A 214 -8.72 2.33 -6.45
CA LEU A 214 -10.14 2.35 -6.84
C LEU A 214 -10.64 3.78 -7.08
#